data_AF-A0A950XC75-F1
#
_entry.id   AF-A0A950XC75-F1
#
_cell.length_a   1.000
_cell.length_b   1.000
_cell.length_c   1.000
_cell.angle_alpha   90.00
_cell.angle_beta   90.00
_cell.angle_gamma   90.00
#
_symmetry.space_group_name_H-M   'P 1'
#
loop_
_entity.id
_entity.type
_entity.pdbx_description
1 polymer ?
#
loop_
_entity_poly.entity_id
_entity_poly.type
_entity_poly.pdbx_seq_one_letter_code
_entity_poly.pdbx_strand_id
1 'polypeptide(L)'
;MSAYPSEDRVIAQQFRQLSWQNLIELWAWLNALLVHLLILLPEEKLNILCRIGIEEPVPLLKVVERYVEHSEDILGQILSRLN
;
A
#
# COMPACT_ATOMS: atom_id res chain seq x y z
N MET A 1 3.05 -17.26 8.76
CA MET A 1 3.26 -16.99 7.32
C MET A 1 2.80 -15.56 7.07
N SER A 2 3.71 -14.64 6.75
CA SER A 2 3.36 -13.22 6.55
C SER A 2 2.39 -13.08 5.37
N ALA A 3 1.43 -12.16 5.47
CA ALA A 3 0.50 -11.85 4.38
C ALA A 3 1.20 -11.16 3.19
N TYR A 4 2.38 -10.61 3.42
CA TYR A 4 3.13 -9.87 2.42
C TYR A 4 3.89 -10.78 1.46
N PRO A 5 4.11 -10.34 0.20
CA PRO A 5 4.87 -11.11 -0.77
C PRO A 5 6.27 -11.41 -0.25
N SER A 6 6.74 -12.65 -0.42
CA SER A 6 8.17 -12.95 -0.26
C SER A 6 9.00 -12.17 -1.28
N GLU A 7 10.29 -12.01 -1.02
CA GLU A 7 11.23 -11.37 -1.96
C GLU A 7 11.13 -11.97 -3.37
N ASP A 8 10.92 -13.29 -3.47
CA ASP A 8 10.74 -14.01 -4.74
C ASP A 8 9.56 -13.47 -5.57
N ARG A 9 8.46 -13.08 -4.92
CA ARG A 9 7.30 -12.50 -5.60
C ARG A 9 7.53 -11.06 -6.03
N VAL A 10 8.42 -10.32 -5.36
CA VAL A 10 8.83 -8.97 -5.78
C VAL A 10 9.77 -9.07 -6.99
N ILE A 11 10.69 -10.04 -6.97
CA ILE A 11 11.62 -10.31 -8.07
C ILE A 11 10.87 -10.69 -9.35
N ALA A 12 9.85 -11.54 -9.25
CA ALA A 12 9.05 -11.97 -10.40
C ALA A 12 8.34 -10.83 -11.14
N GLN A 13 8.04 -9.71 -10.46
CA GLN A 13 7.37 -8.56 -11.05
C GLN A 13 8.31 -7.68 -11.91
N GLN A 14 9.62 -7.92 -11.84
CA GLN A 14 10.63 -7.27 -12.70
C GLN A 14 10.59 -5.73 -12.70
N PHE A 15 10.13 -5.10 -11.60
CA PHE A 15 10.04 -3.63 -11.48
C PHE A 15 11.35 -2.89 -11.75
N ARG A 16 12.51 -3.55 -11.56
CA ARG A 16 13.83 -2.98 -11.90
C ARG A 16 14.01 -2.64 -13.39
N GLN A 17 13.17 -3.19 -14.27
CA GLN A 17 13.20 -2.89 -15.70
C GLN A 17 12.43 -1.61 -16.06
N LEU A 18 11.59 -1.10 -15.16
CA LEU A 18 10.87 0.14 -15.36
C LEU A 18 11.75 1.34 -15.01
N SER A 19 11.54 2.45 -15.72
CA SER A 19 12.16 3.72 -15.32
C SER A 19 11.64 4.15 -13.95
N TRP A 20 12.47 4.86 -13.20
CA TRP A 20 12.07 5.43 -11.91
C TRP A 20 10.82 6.32 -12.05
N GLN A 21 10.76 7.13 -13.12
CA GLN A 21 9.60 7.97 -13.40
C GLN A 21 8.32 7.14 -13.58
N ASN A 22 8.35 6.06 -14.37
CA ASN A 22 7.18 5.21 -14.58
C ASN A 22 6.71 4.55 -13.28
N LEU A 23 7.63 4.17 -12.38
CA LEU A 23 7.29 3.61 -11.08
C LEU A 23 6.59 4.64 -10.18
N ILE A 24 7.07 5.88 -10.16
CA ILE A 24 6.46 6.97 -9.41
C ILE A 24 5.08 7.33 -9.97
N GLU A 25 4.94 7.42 -11.29
CA GLU A 25 3.66 7.68 -11.94
C GLU A 25 2.65 6.56 -11.63
N LEU A 26 3.06 5.30 -11.74
CA LEU A 26 2.22 4.16 -11.37
C LEU A 26 1.76 4.25 -9.90
N TRP A 27 2.69 4.53 -8.98
CA TRP A 27 2.37 4.66 -7.57
C TRP A 27 1.38 5.81 -7.31
N ALA A 28 1.55 6.96 -7.97
CA ALA A 28 0.63 8.08 -7.86
C ALA A 28 -0.77 7.74 -8.38
N TRP A 29 -0.87 7.07 -9.54
CA TRP A 29 -2.15 6.65 -10.11
C TRP A 29 -2.88 5.62 -9.24
N LEU A 30 -2.14 4.66 -8.65
CA LEU A 30 -2.72 3.68 -7.73
C LEU A 30 -3.29 4.37 -6.47
N ASN A 31 -2.56 5.32 -5.89
CA ASN A 31 -3.05 6.10 -4.76
C ASN A 31 -4.28 6.93 -5.11
N ALA A 32 -4.29 7.59 -6.28
CA ALA A 32 -5.45 8.34 -6.74
C ALA A 32 -6.69 7.46 -6.90
N LEU A 33 -6.54 6.24 -7.43
CA LEU A 33 -7.62 5.26 -7.50
C LEU A 33 -8.11 4.84 -6.11
N LEU A 34 -7.21 4.57 -5.17
CA LEU A 34 -7.59 4.20 -3.80
C LEU A 34 -8.41 5.32 -3.14
N VAL A 35 -7.96 6.57 -3.25
CA VAL A 35 -8.70 7.74 -2.74
C VAL A 35 -10.08 7.85 -3.39
N HIS A 36 -10.17 7.71 -4.71
CA HIS A 36 -11.45 7.73 -5.42
C HIS A 36 -12.42 6.67 -4.90
N LEU A 37 -11.94 5.43 -4.69
CA LEU A 37 -12.77 4.35 -4.15
C LEU A 37 -13.20 4.62 -2.71
N LEU A 38 -12.29 5.11 -1.86
CA LEU A 38 -12.58 5.40 -0.45
C LEU A 38 -13.63 6.51 -0.28
N ILE A 39 -13.61 7.53 -1.14
CA ILE A 39 -14.62 8.61 -1.14
C ILE A 39 -16.03 8.09 -1.48
N LEU A 40 -16.11 7.06 -2.32
CA LEU A 40 -17.39 6.48 -2.74
C LEU A 40 -17.95 5.44 -1.75
N LEU A 41 -17.18 5.06 -0.73
CA LEU A 41 -17.62 4.08 0.25
C LEU A 41 -18.60 4.71 1.27
N PRO A 42 -19.74 4.06 1.54
CA PRO A 42 -20.58 4.41 2.69
C PRO A 42 -19.78 4.30 3.98
N GLU A 43 -19.97 5.24 4.92
CA GLU A 43 -19.21 5.32 6.17
C GLU A 43 -19.32 4.02 6.99
N GLU A 44 -20.45 3.32 6.93
CA GLU A 44 -20.67 2.05 7.63
C GLU A 44 -19.71 0.95 7.15
N LYS A 45 -19.21 1.05 5.91
CA LYS A 45 -18.24 0.09 5.35
C LYS A 45 -16.86 0.22 5.98
N LEU A 46 -16.52 1.36 6.59
CA LEU A 46 -15.24 1.58 7.25
C LEU A 46 -15.04 0.67 8.48
N ASN A 47 -16.13 0.14 9.03
CA ASN A 47 -16.12 -0.76 10.19
C ASN A 47 -16.10 -2.26 9.81
N ILE A 48 -16.09 -2.61 8.52
CA ILE A 48 -15.97 -4.00 8.09
C ILE A 48 -14.63 -4.56 8.57
N LEU A 49 -14.66 -5.72 9.22
CA LEU A 49 -13.45 -6.39 9.67
C LEU A 49 -12.70 -7.02 8.50
N CYS A 50 -11.46 -6.59 8.31
CA CYS A 50 -10.52 -7.10 7.34
C CYS A 50 -9.50 -8.00 8.05
N ARG A 51 -9.33 -9.23 7.54
CA ARG A 51 -8.28 -10.15 8.00
C ARG A 51 -7.13 -10.16 7.00
N ILE A 52 -5.94 -9.77 7.44
CA ILE A 52 -4.73 -9.75 6.62
C ILE A 52 -3.78 -10.83 7.15
N GLY A 53 -3.54 -11.87 6.35
CA GLY A 53 -2.71 -13.01 6.75
C GLY A 53 -3.26 -13.75 7.96
N ILE A 54 -2.42 -13.89 8.99
CA ILE A 54 -2.74 -14.60 10.25
C ILE A 54 -3.01 -13.65 11.42
N GLU A 55 -3.04 -12.34 11.18
CA GLU A 55 -3.30 -11.35 12.23
C GLU A 55 -4.79 -11.30 12.61
N GLU A 56 -5.07 -10.76 13.79
CA GLU A 56 -6.43 -10.47 14.22
C GLU A 56 -7.12 -9.51 13.24
N PRO A 57 -8.40 -9.74 12.90
CA PRO A 57 -9.13 -8.84 12.01
C PRO A 57 -9.22 -7.42 12.57
N VAL A 58 -8.99 -6.43 11.72
CA VAL A 58 -9.10 -5.00 12.08
C VAL A 58 -10.12 -4.31 11.16
N PRO A 59 -10.77 -3.22 11.60
CA PRO A 59 -11.65 -2.44 10.73
C PRO A 59 -10.94 -1.96 9.47
N LEU A 60 -11.66 -1.83 8.35
CA LEU A 60 -11.13 -1.30 7.09
C LEU A 60 -10.45 0.06 7.29
N LEU A 61 -11.01 0.94 8.13
CA LEU A 61 -10.38 2.22 8.46
C LEU A 61 -8.95 2.05 9.01
N LYS A 62 -8.74 1.07 9.88
CA LYS A 62 -7.41 0.78 10.43
C LYS A 62 -6.44 0.26 9.38
N VAL A 63 -6.93 -0.45 8.36
CA VAL A 63 -6.11 -0.86 7.21
C VAL A 63 -5.67 0.35 6.39
N VAL A 64 -6.58 1.31 6.14
CA VAL A 64 -6.30 2.54 5.40
C VAL A 64 -5.29 3.41 6.14
N GLU A 65 -5.47 3.60 7.46
CA GLU A 65 -4.53 4.36 8.30
C GLU A 65 -3.12 3.74 8.26
N ARG A 66 -3.02 2.42 8.48
CA ARG A 66 -1.74 1.69 8.39
C ARG A 66 -1.08 1.80 7.02
N TYR A 67 -1.86 1.87 5.94
CA TYR A 67 -1.33 2.05 4.59
C TYR A 67 -0.66 3.43 4.41
N VAL A 68 -1.26 4.48 4.96
CA VAL A 68 -0.69 5.83 4.90
C VAL A 68 0.59 5.89 5.71
N GLU A 69 0.57 5.43 6.97
CA GLU A 69 1.76 5.34 7.84
C GLU A 69 2.90 4.57 7.14
N HIS A 70 2.59 3.41 6.56
CA HIS A 70 3.58 2.62 5.82
C HIS A 70 4.13 3.37 4.60
N SER A 71 3.29 4.11 3.88
CA SER A 71 3.71 4.89 2.72
C SER A 71 4.67 6.02 3.12
N GLU A 72 4.37 6.71 4.23
CA GLU A 72 5.25 7.74 4.80
C GLU A 72 6.60 7.16 5.23
N ASP A 73 6.61 5.99 5.87
CA ASP A 73 7.83 5.28 6.25
C ASP A 73 8.69 4.91 5.04
N ILE A 74 8.08 4.41 3.96
CA ILE A 74 8.77 4.07 2.71
C ILE A 74 9.36 5.32 2.07
N LEU A 75 8.60 6.42 2.01
CA LEU A 75 9.10 7.69 1.50
C LEU A 75 10.29 8.20 2.32
N GLY A 76 10.23 8.13 3.65
CA GLY A 76 11.35 8.46 4.53
C GLY A 76 12.59 7.61 4.28
N GLN A 77 12.42 6.30 4.05
CA GLN A 77 13.52 5.40 3.68
C GLN A 77 14.13 5.71 2.30
N ILE A 78 13.32 6.12 1.32
CA ILE A 78 13.82 6.51 0.00
C ILE A 78 14.60 7.83 0.11
N LEU A 79 14.02 8.84 0.74
CA LEU A 79 14.61 10.18 0.87
C LEU A 79 15.91 10.15 1.68
N SER A 80 15.99 9.34 2.73
CA SER A 80 17.22 9.17 3.52
C SER A 80 18.37 8.50 2.77
N ARG A 81 18.09 7.79 1.65
CA ARG A 81 19.11 7.21 0.77
C ARG A 81 19.54 8.14 -0.37
N LEU A 82 18.84 9.27 -0.54
CA LEU A 82 19.16 10.29 -1.55
C LEU A 82 20.00 11.44 -0.98
N ASN A 83 20.10 11.54 0.34
CA ASN A 83 21.00 12.44 1.07
C ASN A 83 22.32 11.75 1.41
#